data_AF-A0A814BTN5-F1
#
_entry.id   AF-A0A814BTN5-F1
#
_cell.length_a   1.000
_cell.length_b   1.000
_cell.length_c   1.000
_cell.angle_alpha   90.00
_cell.angle_beta   90.00
_cell.angle_gamma   90.00
#
_symmetry.space_group_name_H-M   'P 1'
#
loop_
_entity.id
_entity.type
_entity.pdbx_description
1 polymer ?
#
loop_
_entity_poly.entity_id
_entity_poly.type
_entity_poly.pdbx_seq_one_letter_code
_entity_poly.pdbx_strand_id
1 'polypeptide(L)'
;MLEPSKDIDTEEKQISAAIIECAIPLCPSIRRRTQHWISDECLDLVEKRKKAKHADFEEYRRLNKEVRKKLKEEREAYWNQVAAEMEEAANIGRYTKPFDGWVERPNPRMTTSRRRTILL
;
A
#
# COMPACT_ATOMS: atom_id res chain seq x y z
N MET A 1 40.54 -31.23 -15.22
CA MET A 1 39.48 -31.05 -14.21
C MET A 1 38.88 -29.69 -14.47
N LEU A 2 37.68 -29.63 -15.03
CA LEU A 2 36.90 -28.40 -15.18
C LEU A 2 35.93 -28.38 -14.00
N GLU A 3 36.09 -27.43 -13.10
CA GLU A 3 35.13 -27.15 -12.02
C GLU A 3 33.74 -27.00 -12.63
N PRO A 4 32.71 -27.69 -12.12
CA PRO A 4 31.37 -27.59 -12.68
C PRO A 4 30.90 -26.14 -12.49
N SER A 5 30.58 -25.47 -13.60
CA SER A 5 30.04 -24.12 -13.58
C SER A 5 28.86 -24.09 -12.62
N LYS A 6 29.01 -23.42 -11.49
CA LYS A 6 27.88 -23.14 -10.60
C LYS A 6 26.82 -22.45 -11.44
N ASP A 7 25.60 -22.93 -11.29
CA ASP A 7 24.42 -22.45 -11.99
C ASP A 7 24.35 -20.91 -11.89
N ILE A 8 24.46 -20.23 -13.04
CA ILE A 8 24.57 -18.77 -13.13
C ILE A 8 23.38 -18.11 -12.42
N ASP A 9 22.19 -18.69 -12.54
CA ASP A 9 20.97 -18.23 -11.88
C ASP A 9 21.08 -18.24 -10.35
N THR A 10 21.87 -19.17 -9.80
CA THR A 10 22.12 -19.28 -8.37
C THR A 10 23.08 -18.18 -7.90
N GLU A 11 24.11 -17.86 -8.68
CA GLU A 11 25.06 -16.78 -8.35
C GLU A 11 24.39 -15.40 -8.43
N GLU A 12 23.56 -15.16 -9.45
CA GLU A 12 22.79 -13.92 -9.58
C GLU A 12 21.85 -13.69 -8.38
N LYS A 13 21.20 -14.75 -7.89
CA LYS A 13 20.35 -14.70 -6.69
C LYS A 13 21.15 -14.38 -5.43
N GLN A 14 22.36 -14.92 -5.29
CA GLN A 14 23.21 -14.66 -4.13
C GLN A 14 23.71 -13.21 -4.12
N ILE A 15 24.16 -12.68 -5.26
CA ILE A 15 24.62 -11.30 -5.38
C ILE A 15 23.47 -10.32 -5.11
N SER A 16 22.30 -10.55 -5.72
CA SER A 16 21.14 -9.68 -5.49
C SER A 16 20.67 -9.69 -4.04
N ALA A 17 20.68 -10.84 -3.37
CA ALA A 17 20.35 -10.94 -1.95
C ALA A 17 21.34 -10.14 -1.08
N ALA A 18 22.65 -10.28 -1.33
CA ALA A 18 23.69 -9.56 -0.59
C ALA A 18 23.60 -8.04 -0.76
N ILE A 19 23.30 -7.57 -1.98
CA ILE A 19 23.07 -6.13 -2.26
C ILE A 19 21.88 -5.61 -1.46
N ILE A 20 20.77 -6.36 -1.44
CA ILE A 20 19.57 -5.99 -0.68
C ILE A 20 19.89 -5.93 0.81
N GLU A 21 20.58 -6.92 1.35
CA GLU A 21 20.98 -6.97 2.77
C GLU A 21 21.84 -5.76 3.16
N CYS A 22 22.83 -5.39 2.33
CA CYS A 22 23.65 -4.21 2.56
C CYS A 22 22.86 -2.89 2.42
N ALA A 23 21.81 -2.87 1.59
CA ALA A 23 21.00 -1.68 1.35
C ALA A 23 19.95 -1.41 2.44
N ILE A 24 19.45 -2.45 3.12
CA ILE A 24 18.43 -2.32 4.20
C ILE A 24 18.81 -1.29 5.28
N PRO A 25 20.03 -1.29 5.86
CA PRO A 25 20.40 -0.30 6.88
C PRO A 25 20.55 1.13 6.31
N LEU A 26 20.88 1.26 5.03
CA LEU A 26 21.07 2.56 4.36
C LEU A 26 19.75 3.18 3.89
N CYS A 27 18.84 2.33 3.41
CA CYS A 27 17.53 2.70 2.90
C CYS A 27 16.51 1.69 3.42
N PRO A 28 15.96 1.93 4.62
CA PRO A 28 14.91 1.08 5.16
C PRO A 28 13.78 0.98 4.15
N SER A 29 13.28 -0.23 3.92
CA SER A 29 12.10 -0.45 3.08
C SER A 29 10.86 0.10 3.79
N ILE A 30 10.64 1.41 3.68
CA ILE A 30 9.47 2.06 4.26
C ILE A 30 8.26 1.61 3.44
N ARG A 31 7.49 0.66 3.98
CA ARG A 31 6.12 0.38 3.56
C ARG A 31 5.29 1.64 3.84
N ARG A 32 5.28 2.59 2.90
CA ARG A 32 4.51 3.83 3.04
C ARG A 32 3.02 3.50 3.02
N ARG A 33 2.37 3.57 4.18
CA ARG A 33 0.91 3.59 4.27
C ARG A 33 0.43 4.97 3.84
N THR A 34 -0.15 5.09 2.65
CA THR A 34 -0.67 6.38 2.16
C THR A 34 -1.79 6.94 3.05
N GLN A 35 -2.50 6.06 3.76
CA GLN A 35 -3.63 6.41 4.62
C GLN A 35 -3.67 5.50 5.85
N HIS A 36 -3.76 6.05 7.05
CA HIS A 36 -3.66 5.30 8.31
C HIS A 36 -4.76 4.24 8.50
N TRP A 37 -5.94 4.45 7.90
CA TRP A 37 -7.08 3.53 7.97
C TRP A 37 -6.94 2.25 7.14
N ILE A 38 -5.91 2.14 6.29
CA ILE A 38 -5.67 0.92 5.51
C ILE A 38 -5.01 -0.13 6.42
N SER A 39 -5.54 -1.35 6.45
CA SER A 39 -4.98 -2.45 7.23
C SER A 39 -3.69 -3.02 6.61
N ASP A 40 -2.86 -3.67 7.43
CA ASP A 40 -1.66 -4.36 6.94
C ASP A 40 -2.02 -5.55 6.05
N GLU A 41 -3.14 -6.22 6.30
CA GLU A 41 -3.65 -7.29 5.45
C GLU A 41 -3.97 -6.78 4.03
N CYS A 42 -4.57 -5.59 3.93
CA CYS A 42 -4.82 -4.94 2.65
C CYS A 42 -3.51 -4.56 1.94
N LEU A 43 -2.49 -4.12 2.68
CA LEU A 43 -1.17 -3.85 2.12
C LEU A 43 -0.51 -5.11 1.56
N ASP A 44 -0.59 -6.24 2.26
CA ASP A 44 -0.07 -7.51 1.78
C ASP A 44 -0.80 -7.98 0.50
N LEU A 45 -2.12 -7.80 0.41
CA LEU A 45 -2.86 -8.05 -0.83
C LEU A 45 -2.42 -7.14 -1.98
N VAL A 46 -2.14 -5.87 -1.70
CA VAL A 46 -1.58 -4.95 -2.71
C VAL A 46 -0.21 -5.40 -3.19
N GLU A 47 0.64 -5.92 -2.31
CA GLU A 47 1.94 -6.49 -2.69
C GLU A 47 1.79 -7.76 -3.53
N LYS A 48 0.91 -8.69 -3.15
CA LYS A 48 0.59 -9.87 -3.97
C LYS A 48 0.12 -9.46 -5.36
N ARG A 49 -0.77 -8.47 -5.45
CA ARG A 49 -1.24 -7.92 -6.73
C ARG A 49 -0.09 -7.33 -7.56
N LYS A 50 0.86 -6.62 -6.94
CA LYS A 50 2.05 -6.08 -7.63
C LYS A 50 2.94 -7.19 -8.19
N LYS A 51 3.13 -8.27 -7.45
CA LYS A 51 3.89 -9.45 -7.91
C LYS A 51 3.18 -10.13 -9.09
N ALA A 52 1.88 -10.39 -8.94
CA ALA A 52 1.07 -11.06 -9.97
C ALA A 52 1.02 -10.28 -11.30
N LYS A 53 1.01 -8.95 -11.25
CA LYS A 53 1.03 -8.09 -12.44
C LYS A 53 2.11 -8.46 -13.47
N HIS A 54 3.27 -8.92 -13.00
CA HIS A 54 4.41 -9.27 -13.85
C HIS A 54 4.53 -10.77 -14.13
N ALA A 55 3.67 -11.60 -13.52
CA ALA A 55 3.77 -13.06 -13.58
C ALA A 55 2.54 -13.72 -14.22
N ASP A 56 1.33 -13.38 -13.77
CA ASP A 56 0.07 -13.97 -14.23
C ASP A 56 -1.04 -12.91 -14.31
N PHE A 57 -1.57 -12.71 -15.52
CA PHE A 57 -2.61 -11.74 -15.79
C PHE A 57 -3.97 -12.09 -15.15
N GLU A 58 -4.36 -13.36 -15.12
CA GLU A 58 -5.67 -13.75 -14.55
C GLU A 58 -5.62 -13.66 -13.02
N GLU A 59 -4.52 -14.09 -12.41
CA GLU A 59 -4.28 -13.89 -10.99
C GLU A 59 -4.27 -12.40 -10.63
N TYR A 60 -3.58 -11.57 -11.42
CA TYR A 60 -3.61 -10.12 -11.26
C TYR A 60 -5.04 -9.57 -11.33
N ARG A 61 -5.85 -10.01 -12.29
CA ARG A 61 -7.24 -9.55 -12.46
C ARG A 61 -8.09 -9.90 -11.24
N ARG A 62 -7.93 -11.11 -10.70
CA ARG A 62 -8.61 -11.57 -9.47
C ARG A 62 -8.18 -10.72 -8.27
N LEU A 63 -6.88 -10.63 -8.02
CA LEU A 63 -6.33 -9.86 -6.90
C LEU A 63 -6.68 -8.37 -6.98
N ASN A 64 -6.73 -7.80 -8.19
CA ASN A 64 -7.11 -6.40 -8.38
C ASN A 64 -8.57 -6.12 -8.01
N LYS A 65 -9.49 -7.08 -8.24
CA LYS A 65 -10.88 -6.97 -7.77
C LYS A 65 -10.96 -7.08 -6.25
N GLU A 66 -10.24 -8.04 -5.68
CA GLU A 66 -10.21 -8.28 -4.24
C GLU A 66 -9.65 -7.08 -3.46
N VAL A 67 -8.50 -6.56 -3.88
CA VAL A 67 -7.90 -5.34 -3.30
C VAL A 67 -8.89 -4.16 -3.35
N ARG A 68 -9.57 -3.96 -4.48
CA ARG A 68 -10.56 -2.87 -4.63
C ARG A 68 -11.75 -3.04 -3.69
N LYS A 69 -12.24 -4.27 -3.54
CA LYS A 69 -13.34 -4.58 -2.62
C LYS A 69 -12.92 -4.30 -1.18
N LYS A 70 -11.79 -4.85 -0.73
CA LYS A 70 -11.31 -4.69 0.64
C LYS A 70 -11.00 -3.23 0.99
N LEU A 71 -10.36 -2.47 0.09
CA LEU A 71 -10.12 -1.04 0.29
C LEU A 71 -11.41 -0.22 0.42
N LYS A 72 -12.47 -0.64 -0.26
CA LYS A 72 -13.78 0.02 -0.15
C LYS A 72 -14.41 -0.28 1.21
N GLU A 73 -14.41 -1.53 1.62
CA GLU A 73 -14.94 -1.98 2.92
C GLU A 73 -14.21 -1.32 4.09
N GLU A 74 -12.87 -1.31 4.09
CA GLU A 74 -12.08 -0.68 5.15
C GLU A 74 -12.29 0.84 5.21
N ARG A 75 -12.44 1.49 4.05
CA ARG A 75 -12.74 2.91 3.99
C ARG A 75 -14.12 3.22 4.58
N GLU A 76 -15.13 2.43 4.23
CA GLU A 76 -16.49 2.59 4.76
C GLU A 76 -16.51 2.36 6.27
N ALA A 77 -15.83 1.32 6.76
CA ALA A 77 -15.70 1.04 8.19
C ALA A 77 -15.06 2.21 8.95
N TYR A 78 -13.97 2.77 8.41
CA TYR A 78 -13.30 3.93 9.01
C TYR A 78 -14.22 5.15 9.10
N TRP A 79 -14.92 5.49 8.02
CA TRP A 79 -15.84 6.64 8.03
C TRP A 79 -17.05 6.43 8.93
N ASN A 80 -17.56 5.21 9.04
CA ASN A 80 -18.64 4.88 9.96
C ASN A 80 -18.18 5.04 11.42
N GLN A 81 -16.95 4.59 11.74
CA GLN A 81 -16.38 4.78 13.08
C GLN A 81 -16.22 6.27 13.40
N VAL A 82 -15.62 7.04 12.48
CA VAL A 82 -15.43 8.48 12.64
C VAL A 82 -16.76 9.22 12.81
N ALA A 83 -17.81 8.82 12.09
CA ALA A 83 -19.15 9.38 12.27
C ALA A 83 -19.74 9.05 13.64
N ALA A 84 -19.62 7.79 14.10
CA ALA A 84 -20.11 7.38 15.41
C ALA A 84 -19.40 8.12 16.56
N GLU A 85 -18.08 8.28 16.47
CA GLU A 85 -17.30 9.08 17.44
C GLU A 85 -17.78 10.54 17.48
N MET A 86 -18.16 11.12 16.34
CA MET A 86 -18.71 12.48 16.29
C MET A 86 -20.11 12.57 16.90
N GLU A 87 -20.98 11.59 16.64
CA GLU A 87 -22.33 11.53 17.24
C GLU A 87 -22.26 11.39 18.77
N GLU A 88 -21.35 10.54 19.27
CA GLU A 88 -21.12 10.39 20.71
C GLU A 88 -20.58 11.68 21.35
N ALA A 89 -19.59 12.32 20.71
CA ALA A 89 -19.05 13.59 21.19
C ALA A 89 -20.12 14.71 21.23
N ALA A 90 -20.99 14.76 20.22
CA ALA A 90 -22.12 15.68 20.19
C ALA A 90 -23.13 15.40 21.30
N ASN A 91 -23.45 14.13 21.56
CA ASN A 91 -24.37 13.71 22.63
C ASN A 91 -23.85 14.05 24.04
N ILE A 92 -22.53 14.02 24.25
CA ILE A 92 -21.89 14.37 25.54
C ILE A 92 -21.70 15.90 25.67
N GLY A 93 -22.12 16.70 24.67
CA GLY A 93 -21.96 18.15 24.66
C GLY A 93 -20.51 18.62 24.49
N ARG A 94 -19.61 17.71 24.08
CA ARG A 94 -18.20 17.99 23.81
C ARG A 94 -18.00 18.14 22.31
N TYR A 95 -18.26 19.34 21.79
CA TYR A 95 -17.76 19.73 20.47
C TYR A 95 -16.25 19.99 20.55
N THR A 96 -15.44 18.94 20.61
CA THR A 96 -14.04 19.09 20.20
C THR A 96 -14.05 19.44 18.72
N LYS A 97 -13.41 20.55 18.34
CA LYS A 97 -13.28 20.95 16.93
C LYS A 97 -12.79 19.73 16.14
N PRO A 98 -13.60 19.14 15.24
CA PRO A 98 -13.25 17.84 14.70
C PRO A 98 -12.16 17.94 13.60
N PHE A 99 -11.68 19.16 13.29
CA PHE A 99 -11.07 19.50 12.02
C PHE A 99 -9.91 20.52 12.08
N ASP A 100 -9.22 20.74 13.19
CA ASP A 100 -8.05 21.66 13.23
C ASP A 100 -6.81 21.16 12.42
N GLY A 101 -6.91 20.01 11.75
CA GLY A 101 -5.83 19.41 10.94
C GLY A 101 -6.13 19.22 9.44
N TRP A 102 -7.23 19.77 8.92
CA TRP A 102 -7.69 19.50 7.53
C TRP A 102 -7.16 20.44 6.44
N VAL A 103 -6.22 21.34 6.78
CA VAL A 103 -5.63 22.28 5.80
C VAL A 103 -4.43 21.70 5.04
N GLU A 104 -3.84 20.57 5.44
CA GLU A 104 -2.54 20.13 4.88
C GLU A 104 -2.42 18.65 4.46
N ARG A 105 -3.52 17.95 4.18
CA ARG A 105 -3.42 16.64 3.49
C ARG A 105 -3.80 16.81 2.02
N PRO A 106 -2.83 16.94 1.09
CA PRO A 106 -3.15 17.10 -0.30
C PRO A 106 -3.97 15.89 -0.76
N ASN A 107 -5.21 16.16 -1.18
CA ASN A 107 -6.02 15.21 -1.92
C ASN A 107 -5.34 14.97 -3.28
N PRO A 108 -4.73 13.79 -3.53
CA PRO A 108 -4.02 13.55 -4.78
C PRO A 108 -4.95 13.52 -6.01
N ARG A 109 -6.27 13.61 -5.82
CA ARG A 109 -7.26 13.70 -6.91
C ARG A 109 -7.66 15.12 -7.31
N MET A 110 -7.23 16.15 -6.57
CA MET A 110 -7.63 17.54 -6.85
C MET A 110 -6.45 18.50 -7.06
N THR A 111 -5.26 18.00 -7.43
CA THR A 111 -4.27 18.82 -8.13
C THR A 111 -4.52 18.65 -9.62
N THR A 112 -5.16 19.66 -10.18
CA THR A 112 -5.52 19.76 -11.60
C THR A 112 -4.32 19.60 -12.53
N SER A 113 -4.61 18.96 -13.67
CA SER A 113 -3.89 19.03 -14.95
C SER A 113 -2.72 18.06 -15.20
N ARG A 114 -3.01 17.10 -16.08
CA ARG A 114 -2.10 16.45 -17.05
C ARG A 114 -0.85 15.77 -16.48
N ARG A 115 -0.92 14.43 -16.38
CA ARG A 115 -0.32 13.54 -17.39
C ARG A 115 -0.91 12.14 -17.23
N ARG A 116 -1.44 11.64 -18.35
CA ARG A 116 -1.70 10.22 -18.58
C ARG A 116 -0.47 9.42 -18.16
N THR A 117 -0.69 8.38 -17.38
CA THR A 117 -0.22 7.00 -17.56
C THR A 117 -0.41 6.28 -16.23
N ILE A 118 -1.61 5.72 -16.03
CA ILE A 118 -1.78 4.64 -15.06
C ILE A 118 -1.46 3.38 -15.85
N LEU A 119 -0.20 2.95 -15.80
CA LEU A 119 0.16 1.56 -16.08
C LEU A 119 -0.40 0.74 -14.91
N LEU A 120 -1.61 0.22 -15.13
CA LEU A 120 -2.21 -0.86 -14.34
C LEU A 120 -1.17 -1.94 -14.10
#